data_AF-A0A179BMJ3-F1
#
_entry.id   AF-A0A179BMJ3-F1
#
_cell.length_a   1.000
_cell.length_b   1.000
_cell.length_c   1.000
_cell.angle_alpha   90.00
_cell.angle_beta   90.00
_cell.angle_gamma   90.00
#
_symmetry.space_group_name_H-M   'P 1'
#
loop_
_entity.id
_entity.type
_entity.pdbx_description
1 polymer ?
#
loop_
_entity_poly.entity_id
_entity_poly.type
_entity_poly.pdbx_seq_one_letter_code
_entity_poly.pdbx_strand_id
1 'polypeptide(L)'
;MDQEISPDGYKLSARAVKFFQESRRQDDIGVKPAVKATPEASDQRDDAGMDLLTTTVSRREEWIIEHATRSKKNAERAMTLAEHAINTQLTDPGIKAIVTRALQDCEKDVKHDWVEIVARIHQGRTEQRSYNGKIIEMRAAQREMAGIGRVRPWQTKKLKRKLLLLEQINKLQEDALTIRQESLNIYDEVTRFHESLDSTMADFVRLMDQVLKPHRVSLLSIVPISEHEPIAVEQIADETMATGT
;
A
#
# COMPACT_ATOMS: atom_id res chain seq x y z
N MET A 1 7.61 30.93 40.18
CA MET A 1 6.31 30.98 40.86
C MET A 1 5.29 31.34 39.79
N ASP A 2 4.76 30.40 39.02
CA ASP A 2 3.67 29.43 39.31
C ASP A 2 2.45 29.90 38.49
N GLN A 3 2.13 29.22 37.37
CA GLN A 3 0.94 28.35 37.16
C GLN A 3 -0.39 29.02 37.61
N GLU A 4 -1.43 29.17 36.78
CA GLU A 4 -2.36 28.09 36.41
C GLU A 4 -3.48 28.54 35.41
N ILE A 5 -3.84 27.59 34.52
CA ILE A 5 -5.19 27.15 34.05
C ILE A 5 -6.02 27.98 33.02
N SER A 6 -6.23 27.34 31.86
CA SER A 6 -7.30 27.55 30.87
C SER A 6 -8.56 26.74 31.29
N PRO A 7 -9.80 27.17 30.98
CA PRO A 7 -10.49 26.48 29.87
C PRO A 7 -11.51 27.33 29.09
N ASP A 8 -11.55 27.10 27.77
CA ASP A 8 -12.65 27.25 26.81
C ASP A 8 -13.61 28.46 26.90
N GLY A 9 -13.42 29.39 25.95
CA GLY A 9 -14.33 30.50 25.68
C GLY A 9 -14.51 30.78 24.19
N TYR A 10 -14.61 29.76 23.34
CA TYR A 10 -15.01 29.94 21.94
C TYR A 10 -16.49 30.32 21.88
N LYS A 11 -16.79 31.59 21.64
CA LYS A 11 -18.14 32.06 21.31
C LYS A 11 -18.56 31.46 19.96
N LEU A 12 -19.36 30.40 20.00
CA LEU A 12 -20.03 29.86 18.81
C LEU A 12 -20.95 30.94 18.21
N SER A 13 -20.82 31.18 16.90
CA SER A 13 -21.70 32.11 16.19
C SER A 13 -23.15 31.62 16.25
N ALA A 14 -24.11 32.56 16.29
CA ALA A 14 -25.55 32.29 16.37
C ALA A 14 -26.09 31.37 15.25
N ARG A 15 -25.29 31.11 14.20
CA ARG A 15 -25.60 30.18 13.11
C ARG A 15 -25.40 28.70 13.50
N ALA A 16 -24.49 28.40 14.44
CA ALA A 16 -24.24 27.04 14.93
C ALA A 16 -25.33 26.55 15.90
N VAL A 17 -25.96 27.46 16.65
CA VAL A 17 -27.04 27.13 17.59
C VAL A 17 -28.34 26.75 16.85
N LYS A 18 -28.61 27.34 15.68
CA LYS A 18 -29.78 27.00 14.85
C LYS A 18 -29.72 25.58 14.29
N PHE A 19 -28.52 25.11 13.91
CA PHE A 19 -28.36 23.76 13.35
C PHE A 19 -28.65 22.64 14.38
N PHE A 20 -28.34 22.88 15.65
CA PHE A 20 -28.59 21.92 16.73
C PHE A 20 -30.05 21.90 17.23
N GLN A 21 -30.81 22.98 17.05
CA GLN A 21 -32.23 23.00 17.41
C GLN A 21 -33.13 22.41 16.32
N GLU A 22 -32.73 22.47 15.05
CA GLU A 22 -33.48 21.86 13.93
C GLU A 22 -33.40 20.31 13.95
N SER A 23 -32.33 19.75 14.53
CA SER A 23 -32.07 18.30 14.54
C SER A 23 -32.78 17.52 15.67
N ARG A 24 -33.63 18.18 16.48
CA ARG A 24 -34.34 17.55 17.62
C ARG A 24 -35.87 17.51 17.49
N ARG A 25 -36.41 17.76 16.29
CA ARG A 25 -37.87 17.84 16.07
C ARG A 25 -38.45 16.84 15.06
N GLN A 26 -37.73 15.79 14.68
CA GLN A 26 -38.26 14.83 13.69
C GLN A 26 -38.43 13.38 14.17
N ASP A 27 -38.26 13.11 15.47
CA ASP A 27 -38.69 11.85 16.09
C ASP A 27 -39.97 12.09 16.90
N ASP A 28 -41.10 12.20 16.22
CA ASP A 28 -42.41 11.68 16.66
C ASP A 28 -43.51 12.19 15.71
N ILE A 29 -44.09 11.25 14.94
CA ILE A 29 -45.53 11.03 14.74
C ILE A 29 -45.66 10.02 13.58
N GLY A 30 -46.17 8.84 13.92
CA GLY A 30 -46.34 7.74 12.99
C GLY A 30 -47.58 7.81 12.09
N VAL A 31 -47.73 6.70 11.37
CA VAL A 31 -48.89 6.17 10.62
C VAL A 31 -48.96 6.51 9.12
N LYS A 32 -48.71 5.46 8.31
CA LYS A 32 -48.90 5.35 6.85
C LYS A 32 -50.39 5.39 6.46
N PRO A 33 -50.75 5.61 5.17
CA PRO A 33 -50.95 4.44 4.29
C PRO A 33 -50.39 4.60 2.87
N ALA A 34 -50.32 3.45 2.20
CA ALA A 34 -49.59 3.15 0.97
C ALA A 34 -50.19 3.73 -0.33
N VAL A 35 -49.32 4.17 -1.26
CA VAL A 35 -49.56 4.10 -2.72
C VAL A 35 -48.24 3.91 -3.49
N LYS A 36 -48.16 2.76 -4.18
CA LYS A 36 -47.35 2.38 -5.36
C LYS A 36 -45.83 2.61 -5.34
N ALA A 37 -45.13 1.48 -5.37
CA ALA A 37 -43.71 1.37 -5.69
C ALA A 37 -43.37 1.94 -7.08
N THR A 38 -42.41 2.85 -7.10
CA THR A 38 -41.47 3.06 -8.21
C THR A 38 -40.07 2.94 -7.61
N PRO A 39 -39.20 2.04 -8.11
CA PRO A 39 -37.85 1.89 -7.56
C PRO A 39 -36.97 2.97 -8.19
N GLU A 40 -36.88 4.12 -7.54
CA GLU A 40 -35.80 5.08 -7.73
C GLU A 40 -35.09 5.30 -6.38
N ALA A 41 -34.45 4.23 -5.94
CA ALA A 41 -33.33 4.24 -5.00
C ALA A 41 -32.29 3.33 -5.69
N SER A 42 -31.03 3.69 -5.90
CA SER A 42 -30.15 4.52 -5.10
C SER A 42 -28.88 4.78 -5.92
N ASP A 43 -28.59 6.03 -6.29
CA ASP A 43 -27.39 6.38 -7.07
C ASP A 43 -26.28 6.99 -6.18
N GLN A 44 -26.26 6.64 -4.89
CA GLN A 44 -25.29 7.18 -3.91
C GLN A 44 -24.39 6.11 -3.28
N ARG A 45 -24.37 4.87 -3.80
CA ARG A 45 -23.48 3.81 -3.30
C ARG A 45 -22.24 3.56 -4.15
N ASP A 46 -22.08 4.22 -5.29
CA ASP A 46 -21.04 3.86 -6.25
C ASP A 46 -19.74 4.68 -6.14
N ASP A 47 -19.67 5.76 -5.35
CA ASP A 47 -18.43 6.56 -5.29
C ASP A 47 -17.47 6.13 -4.16
N ALA A 48 -17.97 5.67 -3.01
CA ALA A 48 -17.11 5.35 -1.86
C ALA A 48 -16.25 4.08 -2.04
N GLY A 49 -16.76 3.05 -2.71
CA GLY A 49 -15.97 1.87 -3.08
C GLY A 49 -15.00 2.12 -4.25
N MET A 50 -15.16 3.25 -4.95
CA MET A 50 -14.48 3.56 -6.20
C MET A 50 -13.38 4.61 -6.04
N ASP A 51 -13.46 5.47 -5.02
CA ASP A 51 -12.33 6.24 -4.49
C ASP A 51 -11.24 5.31 -3.93
N LEU A 52 -11.64 4.13 -3.43
CA LEU A 52 -10.69 3.08 -3.05
C LEU A 52 -9.83 2.68 -4.25
N LEU A 53 -10.42 2.42 -5.42
CA LEU A 53 -9.67 1.97 -6.61
C LEU A 53 -8.72 3.02 -7.21
N THR A 54 -8.95 4.31 -6.97
CA THR A 54 -8.13 5.41 -7.50
C THR A 54 -7.10 5.93 -6.49
N THR A 55 -7.32 5.72 -5.19
CA THR A 55 -6.42 6.20 -4.12
C THR A 55 -5.61 5.09 -3.46
N THR A 56 -6.01 3.81 -3.56
CA THR A 56 -5.27 2.75 -2.90
C THR A 56 -4.06 2.35 -3.73
N VAL A 57 -2.88 2.81 -3.30
CA VAL A 57 -1.76 1.87 -3.15
C VAL A 57 -2.35 0.66 -2.44
N SER A 58 -2.30 -0.52 -3.06
CA SER A 58 -2.91 -1.71 -2.46
C SER A 58 -2.34 -1.87 -1.05
N ARG A 59 -3.14 -2.24 -0.04
CA ARG A 59 -2.61 -2.47 1.33
C ARG A 59 -1.37 -3.38 1.32
N ARG A 60 -1.32 -4.30 0.37
CA ARG A 60 -0.16 -5.15 0.07
C ARG A 60 1.08 -4.34 -0.31
N GLU A 61 0.95 -3.37 -1.21
CA GLU A 61 2.04 -2.53 -1.69
C GLU A 61 2.55 -1.59 -0.59
N GLU A 62 1.65 -1.00 0.21
CA GLU A 62 2.03 -0.20 1.38
C GLU A 62 2.81 -1.05 2.39
N TRP A 63 2.33 -2.25 2.67
CA TRP A 63 3.00 -3.21 3.54
C TRP A 63 4.39 -3.60 3.02
N ILE A 64 4.52 -3.90 1.71
CA ILE A 64 5.82 -4.23 1.07
C ILE A 64 6.81 -3.06 1.23
N ILE A 65 6.36 -1.82 0.95
CA ILE A 65 7.22 -0.63 1.05
C ILE A 65 7.63 -0.39 2.50
N GLU A 66 6.70 -0.51 3.45
CA GLU A 66 6.99 -0.35 4.87
C GLU A 66 8.01 -1.38 5.34
N HIS A 67 7.81 -2.64 4.95
CA HIS A 67 8.68 -3.74 5.34
C HIS A 67 10.11 -3.57 4.77
N ALA A 68 10.23 -3.23 3.48
CA ALA A 68 11.52 -2.95 2.85
C ALA A 68 12.24 -1.75 3.53
N THR A 69 11.49 -0.69 3.87
CA THR A 69 12.05 0.49 4.56
C THR A 69 12.54 0.14 5.97
N ARG A 70 11.79 -0.70 6.69
CA ARG A 70 12.14 -1.17 8.03
C ARG A 70 13.39 -2.04 7.99
N SER A 71 13.45 -2.98 7.05
CA SER A 71 14.60 -3.85 6.82
C SER A 71 15.86 -3.02 6.54
N LYS A 72 15.79 -2.06 5.61
CA LYS A 72 16.90 -1.14 5.32
C LYS A 72 17.39 -0.38 6.57
N LYS A 73 16.46 0.14 7.37
CA LYS A 73 16.79 0.86 8.62
C LYS A 73 17.47 -0.05 9.65
N ASN A 74 17.04 -1.30 9.74
CA ASN A 74 17.67 -2.29 10.62
C ASN A 74 19.07 -2.65 10.12
N ALA A 75 19.24 -2.79 8.81
CA ALA A 75 20.55 -3.02 8.19
C ALA A 75 21.52 -1.86 8.47
N GLU A 76 21.10 -0.62 8.27
CA GLU A 76 21.91 0.57 8.59
C GLU A 76 22.34 0.58 10.06
N ARG A 77 21.41 0.31 10.99
CA ARG A 77 21.72 0.24 12.43
C ARG A 77 22.72 -0.87 12.76
N ALA A 78 22.56 -2.05 12.16
CA ALA A 78 23.46 -3.17 12.38
C ALA A 78 24.86 -2.88 11.83
N MET A 79 24.95 -2.28 10.64
CA MET A 79 26.23 -1.84 10.05
C MET A 79 26.91 -0.78 10.93
N THR A 80 26.18 0.22 11.43
CA THR A 80 26.75 1.22 12.35
C THR A 80 27.24 0.59 13.66
N LEU A 81 26.49 -0.36 14.23
CA LEU A 81 26.93 -1.07 15.44
C LEU A 81 28.19 -1.91 15.17
N ALA A 82 28.22 -2.60 14.02
CA ALA A 82 29.38 -3.39 13.58
C ALA A 82 30.61 -2.50 13.40
N GLU A 83 30.49 -1.37 12.71
CA GLU A 83 31.56 -0.40 12.53
C GLU A 83 32.13 0.09 13.87
N HIS A 84 31.25 0.44 14.81
CA HIS A 84 31.66 0.83 16.15
C HIS A 84 32.41 -0.30 16.88
N ALA A 85 31.92 -1.54 16.82
CA ALA A 85 32.56 -2.69 17.45
C ALA A 85 33.93 -3.00 16.83
N ILE A 86 34.06 -2.92 15.51
CA ILE A 86 35.32 -3.09 14.77
C ILE A 86 36.35 -2.05 15.19
N ASN A 87 35.91 -0.81 15.37
CA ASN A 87 36.82 0.29 15.72
C ASN A 87 37.28 0.25 17.18
N THR A 88 36.41 -0.21 18.10
CA THR A 88 36.66 -0.11 19.54
C THR A 88 37.11 -1.40 20.21
N GLN A 89 36.68 -2.57 19.72
CA GLN A 89 36.86 -3.85 20.42
C GLN A 89 37.83 -4.80 19.72
N LEU A 90 37.99 -4.67 18.40
CA LEU A 90 38.90 -5.49 17.60
C LEU A 90 40.31 -4.90 17.61
N THR A 91 41.22 -5.59 18.30
CA THR A 91 42.65 -5.23 18.40
C THR A 91 43.52 -5.94 17.38
N ASP A 92 43.08 -7.10 16.87
CA ASP A 92 43.83 -7.86 15.85
C ASP A 92 43.70 -7.17 14.47
N PRO A 93 44.81 -6.67 13.88
CA PRO A 93 44.77 -5.96 12.60
C PRO A 93 44.36 -6.86 11.42
N GLY A 94 44.63 -8.16 11.47
CA GLY A 94 44.26 -9.10 10.40
C GLY A 94 42.75 -9.33 10.37
N ILE A 95 42.16 -9.61 11.53
CA ILE A 95 40.71 -9.76 11.67
C ILE A 95 40.02 -8.42 11.37
N LYS A 96 40.54 -7.31 11.87
CA LYS A 96 39.99 -5.97 11.61
C LYS A 96 39.95 -5.65 10.12
N ALA A 97 40.97 -6.02 9.34
CA ALA A 97 40.98 -5.82 7.89
C ALA A 97 39.90 -6.67 7.18
N ILE A 98 39.75 -7.94 7.55
CA ILE A 98 38.75 -8.85 6.97
C ILE A 98 37.34 -8.33 7.24
N VAL A 99 37.06 -7.98 8.49
CA VAL A 99 35.72 -7.54 8.91
C VAL A 99 35.37 -6.16 8.37
N THR A 100 36.33 -5.23 8.31
CA THR A 100 36.13 -3.92 7.66
C THR A 100 35.77 -4.10 6.18
N ARG A 101 36.42 -5.04 5.49
CA ARG A 101 36.08 -5.36 4.09
C ARG A 101 34.68 -5.94 3.97
N ALA A 102 34.32 -6.91 4.83
CA ALA A 102 32.98 -7.49 4.84
C ALA A 102 31.88 -6.43 5.11
N LEU A 103 32.16 -5.44 5.96
CA LEU A 103 31.27 -4.30 6.20
C LEU A 103 31.10 -3.44 4.94
N GLN A 104 32.20 -3.12 4.25
CA GLN A 104 32.15 -2.34 3.00
C GLN A 104 31.41 -3.08 1.89
N ASP A 105 31.64 -4.38 1.76
CA ASP A 105 30.95 -5.23 0.79
C ASP A 105 29.44 -5.26 1.11
N CYS A 106 29.06 -5.49 2.37
CA CYS A 106 27.66 -5.44 2.81
C CYS A 106 27.00 -4.07 2.59
N GLU A 107 27.69 -2.96 2.88
CA GLU A 107 27.17 -1.61 2.66
C GLU A 107 26.89 -1.35 1.17
N LYS A 108 27.81 -1.80 0.31
CA LYS A 108 27.66 -1.68 -1.13
C LYS A 108 26.46 -2.49 -1.64
N ASP A 109 26.30 -3.72 -1.18
CA ASP A 109 25.21 -4.61 -1.61
C ASP A 109 23.85 -4.09 -1.11
N VAL A 110 23.73 -3.71 0.17
CA VAL A 110 22.51 -3.10 0.72
C VAL A 110 22.15 -1.80 -0.02
N LYS A 111 23.15 -0.98 -0.36
CA LYS A 111 22.91 0.26 -1.13
C LYS A 111 22.45 -0.03 -2.55
N HIS A 112 23.01 -1.04 -3.21
CA HIS A 112 22.61 -1.45 -4.54
C HIS A 112 21.16 -1.94 -4.56
N ASP A 113 20.82 -2.90 -3.69
CA ASP A 113 19.46 -3.45 -3.58
C ASP A 113 18.46 -2.36 -3.22
N TRP A 114 18.83 -1.41 -2.35
CA TRP A 114 17.97 -0.28 -2.01
C TRP A 114 17.69 0.65 -3.21
N VAL A 115 18.69 0.92 -4.04
CA VAL A 115 18.49 1.73 -5.26
C VAL A 115 17.53 1.06 -6.22
N GLU A 116 17.65 -0.26 -6.40
CA GLU A 116 16.73 -1.05 -7.23
C GLU A 116 15.31 -1.03 -6.65
N ILE A 117 15.15 -1.24 -5.34
CA ILE A 117 13.86 -1.16 -4.65
C ILE A 117 13.19 0.20 -4.91
N VAL A 118 13.91 1.30 -4.73
CA VAL A 118 13.37 2.65 -4.94
C VAL A 118 12.98 2.87 -6.40
N ALA A 119 13.83 2.44 -7.35
CA ALA A 119 13.54 2.56 -8.78
C ALA A 119 12.25 1.80 -9.15
N ARG A 120 12.10 0.56 -8.66
CA ARG A 120 10.92 -0.26 -8.90
C ARG A 120 9.66 0.31 -8.25
N ILE A 121 9.73 0.84 -7.03
CA ILE A 121 8.60 1.54 -6.41
C ILE A 121 8.15 2.74 -7.26
N HIS A 122 9.09 3.52 -7.80
CA HIS A 122 8.75 4.64 -8.69
C HIS A 122 8.10 4.19 -10.00
N GLN A 123 8.60 3.09 -10.57
CA GLN A 123 7.99 2.46 -11.75
C GLN A 123 6.57 1.97 -11.43
N GLY A 124 6.38 1.23 -10.34
CA GLY A 124 5.08 0.72 -9.90
C GLY A 124 4.04 1.83 -9.69
N ARG A 125 4.44 2.95 -9.08
CA ARG A 125 3.58 4.14 -8.95
C ARG A 125 3.24 4.79 -10.29
N THR A 126 4.11 4.69 -11.28
CA THR A 126 3.86 5.22 -12.62
C THR A 126 2.85 4.35 -13.36
N GLU A 127 2.99 3.03 -13.28
CA GLU A 127 1.99 2.09 -13.80
C GLU A 127 0.64 2.23 -13.11
N GLN A 128 0.62 2.42 -11.79
CA GLN A 128 -0.61 2.66 -11.04
C GLN A 128 -1.33 3.94 -11.50
N ARG A 129 -0.59 5.01 -11.80
CA ARG A 129 -1.17 6.24 -12.38
C ARG A 129 -1.74 5.98 -13.78
N SER A 130 -1.04 5.19 -14.59
CA SER A 130 -1.51 4.78 -15.92
C SER A 130 -2.80 3.97 -15.85
N TYR A 131 -2.85 2.98 -14.94
CA TYR A 131 -4.03 2.19 -14.63
C TYR A 131 -5.22 3.07 -14.25
N ASN A 132 -5.02 4.00 -13.31
CA ASN A 132 -6.06 4.93 -12.89
C ASN A 132 -6.57 5.80 -14.05
N GLY A 133 -5.67 6.24 -14.95
CA GLY A 133 -6.05 6.93 -16.19
C GLY A 133 -6.99 6.09 -17.06
N LYS A 134 -6.65 4.80 -17.28
CA LYS A 134 -7.49 3.88 -18.06
C LYS A 134 -8.85 3.63 -17.43
N ILE A 135 -8.91 3.51 -16.10
CA ILE A 135 -10.19 3.36 -15.37
C ILE A 135 -11.06 4.61 -15.53
N ILE A 136 -10.48 5.82 -15.48
CA ILE A 136 -11.21 7.06 -15.70
C ILE A 136 -11.76 7.14 -17.13
N GLU A 137 -10.93 6.82 -18.14
CA GLU A 137 -11.35 6.77 -19.54
C GLU A 137 -12.48 5.76 -19.77
N MET A 138 -12.34 4.56 -19.20
CA MET A 138 -13.35 3.50 -19.29
C MET A 138 -14.67 3.95 -18.68
N ARG A 139 -14.64 4.61 -17.51
CA ARG A 139 -15.84 5.16 -16.87
C ARG A 139 -16.49 6.26 -17.71
N ALA A 140 -15.70 7.12 -18.36
CA ALA A 140 -16.23 8.13 -19.27
C ALA A 140 -16.99 7.48 -20.45
N ALA A 141 -16.41 6.44 -21.05
CA ALA A 141 -17.07 5.68 -22.13
C ALA A 141 -18.33 4.94 -21.64
N GLN A 142 -18.31 4.38 -20.43
CA GLN A 142 -19.48 3.76 -19.80
C GLN A 142 -20.62 4.77 -19.55
N ARG A 143 -20.31 5.96 -19.05
CA ARG A 143 -21.30 7.05 -18.87
C ARG A 143 -21.87 7.50 -20.23
N GLU A 144 -21.01 7.66 -21.23
CA GLU A 144 -21.46 8.01 -22.59
C GLU A 144 -22.41 6.94 -23.15
N MET A 145 -22.10 5.67 -22.91
CA MET A 145 -22.95 4.55 -23.32
C MET A 145 -24.29 4.51 -22.58
N ALA A 146 -24.29 4.78 -21.27
CA ALA A 146 -25.51 4.87 -20.48
C ALA A 146 -26.42 5.99 -21.02
N GLY A 147 -25.83 7.13 -21.43
CA GLY A 147 -26.53 8.25 -22.05
C GLY A 147 -27.21 7.93 -23.40
N ILE A 148 -26.82 6.86 -24.10
CA ILE A 148 -27.48 6.43 -25.35
C ILE A 148 -28.86 5.80 -25.08
N GLY A 149 -29.10 5.26 -23.87
CA GLY A 149 -30.37 4.67 -23.46
C GLY A 149 -30.76 3.39 -24.22
N ARG A 150 -32.05 3.06 -24.23
CA ARG A 150 -32.59 1.91 -25.00
C ARG A 150 -32.59 2.23 -26.49
N VAL A 151 -31.81 1.48 -27.26
CA VAL A 151 -31.72 1.59 -28.72
C VAL A 151 -32.72 0.63 -29.36
N ARG A 152 -33.58 1.13 -30.26
CA ARG A 152 -34.48 0.28 -31.04
C ARG A 152 -33.77 -0.24 -32.31
N PRO A 153 -34.14 -1.42 -32.85
CA PRO A 153 -33.42 -2.04 -33.99
C PRO A 153 -33.30 -1.17 -35.24
N TRP A 154 -34.28 -0.30 -35.52
CA TRP A 154 -34.26 0.60 -36.66
C TRP A 154 -33.35 1.84 -36.46
N GLN A 155 -32.86 2.09 -35.25
CA GLN A 155 -31.97 3.22 -34.92
C GLN A 155 -30.50 2.84 -35.17
N THR A 156 -30.19 2.45 -36.42
CA THR A 156 -28.89 1.92 -36.83
C THR A 156 -27.70 2.81 -36.46
N LYS A 157 -27.84 4.14 -36.56
CA LYS A 157 -26.78 5.09 -36.15
C LYS A 157 -26.49 5.05 -34.65
N LYS A 158 -27.51 4.95 -33.80
CA LYS A 158 -27.35 4.80 -32.34
C LYS A 158 -26.76 3.45 -31.98
N LEU A 159 -27.16 2.39 -32.69
CA LEU A 159 -26.62 1.04 -32.50
C LEU A 159 -25.12 1.00 -32.83
N LYS A 160 -24.70 1.55 -33.98
CA LYS A 160 -23.28 1.63 -34.36
C LYS A 160 -22.44 2.39 -33.33
N ARG A 161 -22.91 3.56 -32.86
CA ARG A 161 -22.22 4.31 -31.80
C ARG A 161 -22.11 3.50 -30.51
N LYS A 162 -23.17 2.80 -30.12
CA LYS A 162 -23.17 1.95 -28.92
C LYS A 162 -22.19 0.78 -29.03
N LEU A 163 -22.10 0.15 -30.20
CA LEU A 163 -21.14 -0.93 -30.46
C LEU A 163 -19.68 -0.42 -30.41
N LEU A 164 -19.39 0.73 -31.01
CA LEU A 164 -18.06 1.34 -30.94
C LEU A 164 -17.64 1.67 -29.50
N LEU A 165 -18.57 2.17 -28.68
CA LEU A 165 -18.30 2.40 -27.26
C LEU A 165 -18.08 1.11 -26.48
N LEU A 166 -18.80 0.02 -26.80
CA LEU A 166 -18.57 -1.29 -26.18
C LEU A 166 -17.18 -1.82 -26.52
N GLU A 167 -16.76 -1.71 -27.78
CA GLU A 167 -15.43 -2.10 -28.23
C GLU A 167 -14.34 -1.27 -27.53
N GLN A 168 -14.55 0.05 -27.42
CA GLN A 168 -13.63 0.93 -26.69
C GLN A 168 -13.53 0.59 -25.20
N ILE A 169 -14.66 0.30 -24.54
CA ILE A 169 -14.66 -0.12 -23.13
C ILE A 169 -13.92 -1.45 -22.97
N ASN A 170 -14.19 -2.43 -23.84
CA ASN A 170 -13.52 -3.72 -23.77
C ASN A 170 -12.00 -3.56 -23.92
N LYS A 171 -11.56 -2.75 -24.88
CA LYS A 171 -10.14 -2.44 -25.05
C LYS A 171 -9.54 -1.77 -23.82
N LEU A 172 -10.22 -0.77 -23.25
CA LEU A 172 -9.75 -0.10 -22.04
C LEU A 172 -9.70 -1.04 -20.82
N GLN A 173 -10.60 -2.02 -20.76
CA GLN A 173 -10.58 -3.08 -19.74
C GLN A 173 -9.36 -3.98 -19.89
N GLU A 174 -9.10 -4.47 -21.11
CA GLU A 174 -7.93 -5.31 -21.41
C GLU A 174 -6.62 -4.58 -21.12
N ASP A 175 -6.49 -3.32 -21.58
CA ASP A 175 -5.33 -2.47 -21.30
C ASP A 175 -5.15 -2.26 -19.78
N ALA A 176 -6.23 -1.96 -19.05
CA ALA A 176 -6.17 -1.74 -17.60
C ALA A 176 -5.79 -3.00 -16.83
N LEU A 177 -6.30 -4.17 -17.22
CA LEU A 177 -5.90 -5.45 -16.60
C LEU A 177 -4.43 -5.75 -16.85
N THR A 178 -3.92 -5.47 -18.05
CA THR A 178 -2.51 -5.65 -18.40
C THR A 178 -1.61 -4.78 -17.53
N ILE A 179 -1.90 -3.48 -17.44
CA ILE A 179 -1.13 -2.55 -16.59
C ILE A 179 -1.20 -2.94 -15.11
N ARG A 180 -2.37 -3.42 -14.64
CA ARG A 180 -2.50 -3.91 -13.27
C ARG A 180 -1.61 -5.12 -13.01
N GLN A 181 -1.52 -6.06 -13.95
CA GLN A 181 -0.64 -7.20 -13.81
C GLN A 181 0.85 -6.79 -13.83
N GLU A 182 1.23 -5.85 -14.70
CA GLU A 182 2.59 -5.30 -14.74
C GLU A 182 2.95 -4.62 -13.42
N SER A 183 2.03 -3.82 -12.86
CA SER A 183 2.21 -3.19 -11.55
C SER A 183 2.44 -4.22 -10.45
N LEU A 184 1.64 -5.30 -10.41
CA LEU A 184 1.83 -6.39 -9.44
C LEU A 184 3.18 -7.09 -9.59
N ASN A 185 3.61 -7.37 -10.82
CA ASN A 185 4.90 -7.99 -11.10
C ASN A 185 6.06 -7.12 -10.60
N ILE A 186 5.96 -5.79 -10.73
CA ILE A 186 6.96 -4.86 -10.20
C ILE A 186 7.07 -4.97 -8.67
N TYR A 187 5.96 -5.12 -7.95
CA TYR A 187 6.01 -5.27 -6.49
C TYR A 187 6.48 -6.66 -6.04
N ASP A 188 6.27 -7.69 -6.85
CA ASP A 188 6.90 -8.99 -6.63
C ASP A 188 8.44 -8.90 -6.80
N GLU A 189 8.92 -8.10 -7.75
CA GLU A 189 10.36 -7.81 -7.87
C GLU A 189 10.90 -7.03 -6.67
N VAL A 190 10.16 -6.02 -6.17
CA VAL A 190 10.52 -5.31 -4.93
C VAL A 190 10.64 -6.28 -3.76
N THR A 191 9.74 -7.26 -3.66
CA THR A 191 9.78 -8.30 -2.62
C THR A 191 11.06 -9.13 -2.74
N ARG A 192 11.45 -9.54 -3.94
CA ARG A 192 12.70 -10.30 -4.17
C ARG A 192 13.95 -9.51 -3.79
N PHE A 193 14.03 -8.23 -4.15
CA PHE A 193 15.15 -7.38 -3.74
C PHE A 193 15.20 -7.18 -2.23
N HIS A 194 14.03 -7.06 -1.60
CA HIS A 194 13.95 -6.99 -0.15
C HIS A 194 14.42 -8.30 0.52
N GLU A 195 14.01 -9.46 0.02
CA GLU A 195 14.50 -10.77 0.51
C GLU A 195 16.03 -10.92 0.32
N SER A 196 16.56 -10.41 -0.80
CA SER A 196 18.02 -10.34 -1.05
C SER A 196 18.73 -9.50 0.01
N LEU A 197 18.17 -8.33 0.35
CA LEU A 197 18.71 -7.46 1.40
C LEU A 197 18.71 -8.16 2.75
N ASP A 198 17.60 -8.81 3.13
CA ASP A 198 17.48 -9.56 4.38
C ASP A 198 18.46 -10.73 4.44
N SER A 199 18.64 -11.48 3.34
CA SER A 199 19.61 -12.57 3.24
C SER A 199 21.05 -12.07 3.40
N THR A 200 21.41 -11.01 2.68
CA THR A 200 22.75 -10.39 2.76
C THR A 200 23.03 -9.91 4.18
N MET A 201 22.03 -9.30 4.82
CA MET A 201 22.12 -8.82 6.19
C MET A 201 22.25 -9.97 7.19
N ALA A 202 21.50 -11.07 7.01
CA ALA A 202 21.59 -12.26 7.86
C ALA A 202 22.97 -12.92 7.77
N ASP A 203 23.53 -13.04 6.57
CA ASP A 203 24.87 -13.58 6.36
C ASP A 203 25.94 -12.68 6.99
N PHE A 204 25.83 -11.36 6.81
CA PHE A 204 26.73 -10.41 7.48
C PHE A 204 26.64 -10.52 9.00
N VAL A 205 25.43 -10.53 9.57
CA VAL A 205 25.22 -10.65 11.03
C VAL A 205 25.83 -11.95 11.54
N ARG A 206 25.66 -13.06 10.83
CA ARG A 206 26.25 -14.35 11.21
C ARG A 206 27.77 -14.30 11.20
N LEU A 207 28.39 -13.70 10.18
CA LEU A 207 29.84 -13.52 10.11
C LEU A 207 30.35 -12.63 11.25
N MET A 208 29.68 -11.52 11.50
CA MET A 208 30.02 -10.60 12.57
C MET A 208 29.83 -11.23 13.96
N ASP A 209 28.77 -12.00 14.19
CA ASP A 209 28.54 -12.68 15.47
C ASP A 209 29.65 -13.71 15.72
N GLN A 210 30.11 -14.45 14.71
CA GLN A 210 31.27 -15.36 14.86
C GLN A 210 32.54 -14.63 15.30
N VAL A 211 32.79 -13.44 14.75
CA VAL A 211 34.01 -12.66 15.03
C VAL A 211 33.91 -11.86 16.34
N LEU A 212 32.71 -11.36 16.68
CA LEU A 212 32.47 -10.50 17.84
C LEU A 212 32.04 -11.27 19.09
N LYS A 213 31.69 -12.56 18.98
CA LYS A 213 31.33 -13.42 20.13
C LYS A 213 32.35 -13.39 21.28
N PRO A 214 33.68 -13.40 21.04
CA PRO A 214 34.68 -13.26 22.12
C PRO A 214 34.59 -11.91 22.86
N HIS A 215 34.06 -10.88 22.19
CA HIS A 215 33.96 -9.52 22.68
C HIS A 215 32.57 -9.17 23.25
N ARG A 216 31.67 -10.16 23.38
CA ARG A 216 30.30 -10.02 23.92
C ARG A 216 29.42 -8.99 23.18
N VAL A 217 29.71 -8.71 21.91
CA VAL A 217 28.83 -7.93 21.04
C VAL A 217 28.08 -8.89 20.14
N SER A 218 26.75 -8.79 20.16
CA SER A 218 25.88 -9.51 19.24
C SER A 218 25.00 -8.52 18.49
N LEU A 219 24.91 -8.72 17.18
CA LEU A 219 24.07 -7.92 16.28
C LEU A 219 22.65 -8.49 16.17
N LEU A 220 22.41 -9.67 16.74
CA LEU A 220 21.14 -10.42 16.67
C LEU A 220 19.97 -9.67 17.33
N SER A 221 20.24 -8.72 18.23
CA SER A 221 19.20 -7.90 18.86
C SER A 221 18.64 -6.80 17.94
N ILE A 222 19.35 -6.48 16.85
CA ILE A 222 18.96 -5.41 15.90
C ILE A 222 18.40 -6.04 14.62
N VAL A 223 19.01 -7.12 14.16
CA VAL A 223 18.52 -7.93 13.05
C VAL A 223 18.27 -9.32 13.62
N PRO A 224 17.04 -9.61 14.09
CA PRO A 224 16.70 -10.97 14.45
C PRO A 224 16.81 -11.80 13.17
N ILE A 225 17.70 -12.78 13.16
CA ILE A 225 17.71 -13.79 12.11
C ILE A 225 16.42 -14.57 12.33
N SER A 226 15.38 -14.23 11.55
CA SER A 226 14.27 -15.14 11.35
C SER A 226 14.92 -16.39 10.76
N GLU A 227 14.97 -17.49 11.52
CA GLU A 227 14.95 -18.79 10.85
C GLU A 227 13.76 -18.71 9.90
N HIS A 228 13.98 -18.93 8.60
CA HIS A 228 12.92 -18.92 7.61
C HIS A 228 11.89 -19.98 7.99
N GLU A 229 10.93 -19.65 8.85
CA GLU A 229 9.63 -20.28 8.79
C GLU A 229 9.02 -19.79 7.47
N PRO A 230 8.74 -20.69 6.51
CA PRO A 230 8.05 -20.28 5.31
C PRO A 230 6.75 -19.61 5.74
N ILE A 231 6.56 -18.36 5.31
CA ILE A 231 5.28 -17.66 5.45
C ILE A 231 4.25 -18.58 4.79
N ALA A 232 3.44 -19.25 5.60
CA ALA A 232 2.31 -20.02 5.13
C ALA A 232 1.34 -19.01 4.51
N VAL A 233 1.39 -18.89 3.19
CA VAL A 233 0.47 -18.11 2.35
C VAL A 233 -0.99 -18.60 2.51
N GLU A 234 -1.24 -19.65 3.30
CA GLU A 234 -2.57 -20.22 3.54
C GLU A 234 -3.49 -19.38 4.46
N GLN A 235 -2.99 -18.47 5.29
CA GLN A 235 -3.87 -17.79 6.26
C GLN A 235 -4.67 -16.59 5.72
N ILE A 236 -4.45 -16.16 4.48
CA ILE A 236 -5.31 -15.13 3.85
C ILE A 236 -6.44 -15.78 3.01
N ALA A 237 -6.34 -17.08 2.71
CA ALA A 237 -7.40 -17.80 2.00
C ALA A 237 -8.54 -18.24 2.93
N ASP A 238 -8.23 -18.63 4.18
CA ASP A 238 -9.22 -19.26 5.07
C ASP A 238 -10.23 -18.30 5.72
N GLU A 239 -9.93 -17.00 5.84
CA GLU A 239 -10.91 -16.04 6.41
C GLU A 239 -12.03 -15.67 5.43
N THR A 240 -11.89 -15.93 4.13
CA THR A 240 -12.95 -15.65 3.14
C THR A 240 -13.96 -16.79 2.95
N MET A 241 -13.67 -17.98 3.48
CA MET A 241 -14.53 -19.16 3.34
C MET A 241 -15.34 -19.49 4.60
N ALA A 242 -15.06 -18.83 5.74
CA ALA A 242 -15.67 -19.15 7.04
C ALA A 242 -16.94 -18.34 7.39
N THR A 243 -17.48 -17.51 6.48
CA THR A 243 -18.73 -16.74 6.72
C THR A 243 -19.79 -16.98 5.64
N GLY A 244 -19.97 -18.24 5.27
CA GLY A 244 -21.00 -18.66 4.31
C GLY A 244 -21.67 -19.99 4.69
N THR A 245 -22.37 -20.01 5.83
CA THR A 245 -23.44 -20.97 6.14
C THR A 245 -24.67 -20.23 6.63
#